data_AF-A0A7L3XU41-F1
#
_entry.id   AF-A0A7L3XU41-F1
#
_cell.length_a   1.000
_cell.length_b   1.000
_cell.length_c   1.000
_cell.angle_alpha   90.00
_cell.angle_beta   90.00
_cell.angle_gamma   90.00
#
_symmetry.space_group_name_H-M   'P 1'
#
loop_
_entity.id
_entity.type
_entity.pdbx_description
1 polymer ?
#
loop_
_entity_poly.entity_id
_entity_poly.type
_entity_poly.pdbx_seq_one_letter_code
_entity_poly.pdbx_strand_id
1 'polypeptide(L)' 'MVMPNLYGNIVNNVCAGLVGGPGLVPGANYGHDYAVFETATRNTGKSIANRNIANPTAALLAACMMLDHLR' A
#
# COMPACT_ATOMS: atom_id res chain seq x y z
N MET A 1 0.96 7.93 -12.56
CA MET A 1 0.30 9.24 -12.77
C MET A 1 0.83 10.20 -11.72
N VAL A 2 1.10 11.46 -12.06
CA VAL A 2 1.52 12.50 -11.08
C VAL A 2 0.32 13.39 -10.77
N MET A 3 0.11 13.68 -9.48
CA MET A 3 -1.01 14.50 -9.02
C MET A 3 -0.76 15.05 -7.61
N PRO A 4 -1.45 16.14 -7.21
CA PRO A 4 -1.44 16.63 -5.84
C PRO A 4 -2.00 15.59 -4.85
N ASN A 5 -1.65 15.74 -3.57
CA ASN A 5 -1.92 14.77 -2.50
C ASN A 5 -3.38 14.28 -2.47
N LEU A 6 -4.34 15.21 -2.44
CA LEU A 6 -5.77 14.87 -2.34
C LEU A 6 -6.26 14.01 -3.51
N TYR A 7 -5.94 14.41 -4.75
CA TYR A 7 -6.33 13.64 -5.93
C TYR A 7 -5.56 12.33 -6.02
N GLY A 8 -4.32 12.31 -5.52
CA GLY A 8 -3.50 11.12 -5.29
C GLY A 8 -4.26 10.07 -4.51
N ASN A 9 -4.84 10.46 -3.39
CA ASN A 9 -5.59 9.53 -2.54
C ASN A 9 -6.84 8.98 -3.23
N ILE A 10 -7.57 9.82 -3.98
CA ILE A 10 -8.77 9.39 -4.72
C ILE A 10 -8.40 8.37 -5.79
N VAL A 11 -7.47 8.72 -6.68
CA VAL A 11 -7.05 7.84 -7.77
C VAL A 11 -6.44 6.55 -7.23
N ASN A 12 -5.62 6.62 -6.18
CA ASN A 12 -5.03 5.44 -5.55
C ASN A 12 -6.10 4.45 -5.06
N ASN A 13 -7.16 4.92 -4.39
CA ASN A 13 -8.25 4.05 -3.94
C ASN A 13 -9.07 3.49 -5.11
N VAL A 14 -9.36 4.29 -6.13
CA VAL A 14 -10.06 3.81 -7.33
C VAL A 14 -9.26 2.72 -8.02
N CYS A 15 -7.97 2.95 -8.28
CA CYS A 15 -7.09 1.96 -8.90
C CYS A 15 -6.96 0.69 -8.05
N ALA A 16 -6.79 0.81 -6.73
CA ALA A 16 -6.74 -0.35 -5.84
C ALA A 16 -8.04 -1.16 -5.90
N GLY A 17 -9.21 -0.51 -5.95
CA GLY A 17 -10.49 -1.18 -6.15
C GLY A 17 -10.57 -1.92 -7.50
N LEU A 18 -10.12 -1.29 -8.58
CA LEU A 18 -10.16 -1.86 -9.94
C LEU A 18 -9.33 -3.14 -10.08
N VAL A 19 -8.19 -3.24 -9.39
CA VAL A 19 -7.28 -4.39 -9.50
C VAL A 19 -7.57 -5.52 -8.50
N GLY A 20 -8.67 -5.43 -7.74
CA GLY A 20 -9.10 -6.49 -6.82
C GLY A 20 -9.07 -6.12 -5.33
N GLY A 21 -8.82 -4.86 -5.00
CA GLY A 21 -9.03 -4.31 -3.67
C GLY A 21 -7.75 -3.99 -2.88
N PRO A 22 -7.91 -3.49 -1.64
CA PRO A 22 -6.82 -2.91 -0.84
C PRO A 22 -5.77 -3.92 -0.38
N GLY A 23 -6.11 -5.21 -0.35
CA GLY A 23 -5.20 -6.28 0.11
C GLY A 23 -4.12 -6.67 -0.88
N LEU A 24 -4.11 -6.09 -2.10
CA LEU A 24 -3.22 -6.49 -3.19
C LEU A 24 -2.14 -5.46 -3.53
N VAL A 25 -2.39 -4.17 -3.27
CA VAL A 25 -1.53 -3.10 -3.79
C VAL A 25 -0.52 -2.63 -2.74
N PRO A 26 0.80 -2.75 -2.99
CA PRO A 26 1.84 -2.21 -2.10
C PRO A 26 2.01 -0.70 -2.28
N GLY A 27 2.51 -0.03 -1.24
CA GLY A 27 2.83 1.39 -1.23
C GLY A 27 4.26 1.65 -0.77
N ALA A 28 4.86 2.71 -1.31
CA ALA A 28 6.16 3.21 -0.89
C ALA A 28 6.12 4.74 -0.83
N ASN A 29 6.74 5.28 0.20
CA ASN A 29 6.89 6.71 0.42
C ASN A 29 8.38 7.01 0.46
N TYR A 30 8.85 7.84 -0.47
CA TYR A 30 10.25 8.22 -0.58
C TYR A 30 10.41 9.68 -0.14
N GLY A 31 11.31 9.92 0.81
CA GLY A 31 11.86 11.23 1.13
C GLY A 31 13.28 11.37 0.55
N HIS A 32 13.95 12.46 0.89
CA HIS A 32 15.34 12.68 0.46
C HIS A 32 16.31 11.69 1.14
N ASP A 33 16.13 11.46 2.43
CA ASP A 33 17.07 10.65 3.24
C ASP A 33 16.49 9.32 3.70
N TYR A 34 15.17 9.14 3.56
CA TYR A 34 14.44 8.02 4.15
C TYR A 34 13.40 7.45 3.19
N ALA A 35 13.12 6.15 3.32
CA ALA A 35 12.05 5.47 2.61
C ALA A 35 11.19 4.66 3.59
N VAL A 36 9.88 4.67 3.38
CA VAL A 36 8.89 3.93 4.19
C VAL A 36 7.97 3.13 3.28
N PHE A 37 7.88 1.82 3.53
CA PHE A 37 7.08 0.88 2.76
C PHE A 37 5.87 0.42 3.58
N GLU A 38 4.68 0.47 2.99
CA GLU A 38 3.40 0.17 3.65
C GLU A 38 2.36 -0.33 2.65
N THR A 39 1.11 -0.57 3.07
CA THR A 39 0.03 -0.90 2.13
C THR A 39 -0.49 0.36 1.43
N ALA A 40 -0.80 0.29 0.14
CA ALA A 40 -1.14 1.48 -0.66
C ALA A 40 -2.35 2.25 -0.13
N THR A 41 -3.37 1.55 0.38
CA THR A 41 -4.62 2.16 0.82
C THR A 41 -4.63 2.58 2.29
N ARG A 42 -3.54 2.30 3.05
CA ARG A 42 -3.40 2.66 4.48
C ARG A 42 -4.58 2.20 5.35
N ASN A 43 -5.18 1.07 4.99
CA ASN A 43 -6.34 0.53 5.71
C ASN A 43 -5.91 -0.15 7.00
N THR A 44 -6.58 0.18 8.11
CA THR A 44 -6.28 -0.42 9.43
C THR A 44 -6.86 -1.82 9.60
N GLY A 45 -7.89 -2.19 8.84
CA GLY A 45 -8.48 -3.53 8.90
C GLY A 45 -9.09 -3.92 10.25
N LYS A 46 -9.48 -2.95 11.11
CA LYS A 46 -9.94 -3.22 12.49
C LYS A 46 -11.08 -4.25 12.58
N SER A 47 -12.00 -4.27 11.62
CA SER A 47 -13.14 -5.21 11.60
C SER A 47 -12.74 -6.67 11.32
N ILE A 48 -11.56 -6.90 10.76
CA ILE A 48 -11.05 -8.23 10.39
C ILE A 48 -9.79 -8.62 11.18
N ALA A 49 -9.34 -7.77 12.11
CA ALA A 49 -8.19 -8.04 12.95
C ALA A 49 -8.41 -9.30 13.82
N ASN A 50 -7.34 -10.05 14.08
CA ASN A 50 -7.32 -11.27 14.90
C ASN A 50 -8.26 -12.39 14.42
N ARG A 51 -8.70 -12.34 13.17
CA ARG A 51 -9.57 -13.36 12.57
C ARG A 51 -8.86 -14.27 11.57
N ASN A 52 -7.58 -14.01 11.29
CA ASN A 52 -6.79 -14.75 10.30
C ASN A 52 -7.42 -14.79 8.89
N ILE A 53 -8.12 -13.71 8.51
CA ILE A 53 -8.79 -13.58 7.20
C ILE A 53 -8.26 -12.40 6.37
N ALA A 54 -7.28 -11.64 6.90
CA ALA A 54 -6.69 -10.52 6.18
C ALA A 54 -5.78 -11.02 5.05
N ASN A 55 -5.87 -10.39 3.88
CA ASN A 55 -4.99 -10.73 2.76
C ASN A 55 -3.59 -10.11 2.99
N PRO A 56 -2.51 -10.91 3.10
CA PRO A 56 -1.17 -10.40 3.39
C PRO A 56 -0.43 -9.87 2.16
N THR A 57 -0.97 -10.07 0.95
CA THR A 57 -0.26 -9.83 -0.33
C THR A 57 0.31 -8.41 -0.45
N ALA A 58 -0.48 -7.38 -0.16
CA ALA A 58 -0.01 -6.00 -0.21
C ALA A 58 1.18 -5.72 0.73
N ALA A 59 1.16 -6.30 1.93
CA ALA A 59 2.25 -6.12 2.90
C ALA A 59 3.52 -6.88 2.47
N LEU A 60 3.38 -8.09 1.93
CA LEU A 60 4.50 -8.86 1.40
C LEU A 60 5.14 -8.17 0.20
N LEU A 61 4.34 -7.64 -0.72
CA LEU A 61 4.85 -6.90 -1.87
C LEU A 61 5.54 -5.59 -1.45
N ALA A 62 5.01 -4.90 -0.42
CA ALA A 62 5.67 -3.72 0.15
C ALA A 62 7.03 -4.09 0.76
N ALA A 63 7.14 -5.25 1.41
CA ALA A 63 8.40 -5.77 1.89
C ALA A 63 9.38 -6.12 0.75
N CYS A 64 8.89 -6.69 -0.36
CA CYS A 64 9.73 -6.89 -1.56
C CYS A 64 10.26 -5.55 -2.10
N MET A 65 9.43 -4.52 -2.20
CA MET A 65 9.87 -3.18 -2.62
C MET A 65 10.95 -2.60 -1.67
N MET A 66 10.82 -2.85 -0.37
CA MET A 66 11.84 -2.47 0.62
C MET A 66 13.16 -3.21 0.36
N LEU A 67 13.10 -4.53 0.11
CA LEU A 67 14.29 -5.32 -0.18
C LEU A 67 14.98 -4.85 -1.48
N ASP A 68 14.19 -4.48 -2.50
CA ASP A 68 14.73 -3.91 -3.73
C ASP A 68 15.39 -2.53 -3.49
N HIS A 69 14.89 -1.74 -2.55
CA HIS A 69 15.48 -0.45 -2.18
C HIS A 69 16.76 -0.57 -1.34
N LEU A 70 16.91 -1.65 -0.57
CA LEU A 70 18.11 -1.93 0.23
C LEU A 70 19.25 -2.57 -0.57
N ARG A 71 18.98 -2.95 -1.82
CA ARG A 71 19.91 -3.63 -2.70
C ARG A 71 20.92 -2.67 -3.31
#